data_AF-A0A918I3P3-F1
#
_entry.id   AF-A0A918I3P3-F1
#
_cell.length_a   1.000
_cell.length_b   1.000
_cell.length_c   1.000
_cell.angle_alpha   90.00
_cell.angle_beta   90.00
_cell.angle_gamma   90.00
#
_symmetry.space_group_name_H-M   'P 1'
#
loop_
_entity.id
_entity.type
_entity.pdbx_description
1 polymer ?
#
loop_
_entity_poly.entity_id
_entity_poly.type
_entity_poly.pdbx_seq_one_letter_code
_entity_poly.pdbx_strand_id
1 'polypeptide(L)' 'MAETASIMRVSKQSVYRMVHSGHLAAVRTADGRSFRIPEAAVREFVGTSFTQAPANPPQ' A
#
# COMPACT_ATOMS: atom_id res chain seq x y z
N MET A 1 -6.50 -3.08 -8.16
CA MET A 1 -5.64 -1.95 -7.71
C MET A 1 -6.31 -0.57 -7.78
N ALA A 2 -7.34 -0.35 -8.61
CA ALA A 2 -7.97 0.97 -8.72
C ALA A 2 -8.58 1.49 -7.39
N GLU A 3 -9.29 0.63 -6.67
CA GLU A 3 -9.92 0.97 -5.39
C GLU A 3 -8.89 1.38 -4.33
N THR A 4 -7.85 0.55 -4.14
CA THR A 4 -6.71 0.85 -3.26
C THR A 4 -6.02 2.16 -3.61
N ALA A 5 -5.82 2.42 -4.90
CA ALA A 5 -5.20 3.66 -5.38
C ALA A 5 -6.01 4.89 -4.97
N SER A 6 -7.35 4.83 -5.09
CA SER A 6 -8.25 5.90 -4.63
C SER A 6 -8.21 6.08 -3.11
N ILE A 7 -8.24 4.98 -2.34
CA ILE A 7 -8.19 5.02 -0.87
C ILE A 7 -6.89 5.65 -0.38
N MET A 8 -5.76 5.24 -0.96
CA MET A 8 -4.43 5.71 -0.59
C MET A 8 -4.05 7.06 -1.24
N ARG A 9 -4.90 7.62 -2.11
CA ARG A 9 -4.65 8.84 -2.91
C ARG A 9 -3.36 8.78 -3.74
N VAL A 10 -3.07 7.62 -4.30
CA VAL A 10 -1.89 7.39 -5.17
C VAL A 10 -2.32 6.95 -6.56
N SER A 11 -1.40 6.99 -7.54
CA SER A 11 -1.67 6.44 -8.86
C SER A 11 -1.67 4.91 -8.85
N LYS A 12 -2.44 4.29 -9.76
CA LYS A 12 -2.43 2.83 -9.97
C LYS A 12 -1.01 2.30 -10.25
N GLN A 13 -0.19 3.09 -10.94
CA GLN A 13 1.21 2.77 -11.21
C GLN A 13 2.05 2.72 -9.93
N SER A 14 1.79 3.61 -8.97
CA SER A 14 2.46 3.59 -7.67
C SER A 14 2.05 2.38 -6.85
N VAL A 15 0.75 2.02 -6.85
CA VAL A 15 0.29 0.77 -6.22
C VAL A 15 0.99 -0.45 -6.83
N TYR A 16 1.07 -0.52 -8.17
CA TYR A 16 1.77 -1.59 -8.86
C TYR A 16 3.25 -1.66 -8.44
N ARG A 17 3.95 -0.52 -8.40
CA ARG A 17 5.35 -0.46 -7.97
C ARG A 17 5.50 -0.94 -6.54
N MET A 18 4.65 -0.52 -5.60
CA MET A 18 4.71 -0.94 -4.20
C MET A 18 4.46 -2.43 -4.02
N VAL A 19 3.54 -3.01 -4.79
CA VAL A 19 3.30 -4.46 -4.78
C VAL A 19 4.51 -5.21 -5.34
N HIS A 20 5.09 -4.74 -6.44
CA HIS A 20 6.23 -5.39 -7.07
C HIS A 20 7.53 -5.23 -6.26
N SER A 21 7.69 -4.12 -5.54
CA SER A 21 8.83 -3.88 -4.64
C SER A 21 8.67 -4.51 -3.26
N GLY A 22 7.52 -5.14 -2.96
CA GLY A 22 7.25 -5.77 -1.66
C GLY A 22 6.86 -4.79 -0.55
N HIS A 23 6.69 -3.49 -0.85
CA HIS A 23 6.24 -2.48 0.11
C HIS A 23 4.74 -2.58 0.45
N LEU A 24 3.94 -3.21 -0.42
CA LEU A 24 2.52 -3.43 -0.17
C LEU A 24 2.18 -4.91 -0.40
N ALA A 25 1.67 -5.56 0.65
CA ALA A 25 1.28 -6.96 0.57
C ALA A 25 0.11 -7.14 -0.42
N ALA A 26 0.27 -8.06 -1.36
CA ALA A 26 -0.75 -8.43 -2.33
C ALA A 26 -0.77 -9.94 -2.54
N VAL A 27 -1.96 -10.47 -2.81
CA VAL A 27 -2.17 -11.88 -3.13
C VAL A 27 -2.48 -12.03 -4.62
N ARG A 28 -1.86 -13.01 -5.27
CA ARG A 28 -2.25 -13.40 -6.63
C ARG A 28 -3.59 -14.14 -6.56
N THR A 29 -4.52 -13.77 -7.43
CA THR A 29 -5.80 -14.49 -7.55
C THR A 29 -5.59 -15.85 -8.22
N ALA A 30 -6.54 -16.78 -8.06
CA ALA A 30 -6.46 -18.14 -8.62
C ALA A 30 -6.23 -18.17 -10.14
N ASP A 31 -6.76 -17.18 -10.87
CA ASP A 31 -6.52 -16.98 -12.30
C ASP A 31 -5.08 -16.54 -12.67
N GLY A 32 -4.24 -16.19 -11.70
CA GLY A 32 -2.85 -15.75 -11.89
C GLY A 32 -2.65 -14.41 -12.59
N ARG A 33 -3.69 -13.87 -13.23
CA ARG A 33 -3.70 -12.63 -14.03
C ARG A 33 -3.87 -11.35 -13.21
N SER A 34 -4.38 -11.48 -11.99
CA SER A 34 -4.73 -10.33 -11.17
C SER A 34 -4.09 -10.41 -9.78
N PHE A 35 -3.74 -9.24 -9.27
CA PHE A 35 -3.33 -9.04 -7.89
C PHE A 35 -4.48 -8.42 -7.12
N ARG A 36 -4.84 -9.04 -6.00
CA ARG A 36 -5.77 -8.51 -5.02
C ARG A 36 -4.97 -8.00 -3.83
N ILE A 37 -5.28 -6.79 -3.40
CA ILE A 37 -4.69 -6.21 -2.20
C ILE A 37 -5.73 -6.39 -1.09
N PRO A 38 -5.42 -7.15 -0.03
CA PRO A 38 -6.36 -7.32 1.08
C PRO A 38 -6.53 -6.00 1.82
N GLU A 39 -7.73 -5.74 2.33
CA GLU A 39 -8.06 -4.51 3.07
C GLU A 39 -7.11 -4.29 4.25
N ALA A 40 -6.76 -5.37 4.95
CA ALA A 40 -5.78 -5.34 6.05
C ALA A 40 -4.43 -4.73 5.63
N ALA A 41 -3.92 -5.07 4.44
CA ALA A 41 -2.65 -4.50 3.95
C ALA A 41 -2.76 -3.00 3.65
N VAL A 42 -3.93 -2.54 3.15
CA VAL A 42 -4.18 -1.12 2.94
C VAL A 42 -4.26 -0.38 4.27
N ARG A 43 -4.97 -0.94 5.25
CA ARG A 43 -5.11 -0.36 6.59
C ARG A 43 -3.77 -0.30 7.32
N GLU A 44 -2.97 -1.36 7.27
CA GLU A 44 -1.60 -1.40 7.81
C GLU A 44 -0.72 -0.34 7.18
N PHE A 45 -0.74 -0.22 5.84
CA PHE A 45 0.05 0.77 5.11
C PHE A 45 -0.33 2.21 5.49
N VAL A 46 -1.63 2.52 5.50
CA VAL A 46 -2.13 3.85 5.87
C VAL A 46 -1.84 4.16 7.34
N GLY A 47 -2.01 3.18 8.23
CA GLY A 47 -1.73 3.33 9.66
C GLY A 47 -0.24 3.59 9.94
N THR A 48 0.64 2.81 9.31
CA THR A 48 2.11 2.94 9.47
C THR A 48 2.63 4.23 8.83
N SER A 49 2.07 4.66 7.70
CA SER A 49 2.50 5.90 7.02
C SER A 49 2.28 7.15 7.88
N PHE A 50 1.37 7.11 8.85
CA PHE A 50 1.15 8.20 9.80
C PHE A 50 2.09 8.15 11.01
N THR A 51 2.75 7.01 11.26
CA THR A 51 3.66 6.82 12.41
C THR A 51 5.09 7.30 12.13
N GLN A 52 5.45 7.60 10.88
CA GLN A 52 6.73 8.23 10.56
C GLN A 52 6.67 9.75 10.71
N ALA A 53 6.33 10.23 11.91
CA ALA A 53 6.81 11.52 12.38
C ALA A 53 8.04 11.22 13.25
N PRO A 54 9.28 11.44 12.78
CA PRO A 54 10.39 11.51 13.72
C PRO A 54 10.07 12.68 14.64
N ALA A 55 9.86 12.41 15.92
CA ALA A 55 10.01 13.42 16.95
C ALA A 55 11.40 14.02 16.75
N ASN A 56 11.47 15.21 16.16
CA ASN A 56 12.67 16.01 16.15
C ASN A 56 12.67 16.77 17.47
N PRO A 57 13.45 16.36 18.49
CA PRO A 57 13.57 17.18 19.70
C PRO A 57 14.26 18.50 19.29
N PRO A 58 13.70 19.66 19.68
CA PRO A 58 14.40 20.91 19.50
C PRO A 58 15.70 20.85 20.31
N GLN A 59 16.83 20.95 19.62
CA GLN A 59 18.11 21.35 20.20
C GLN A 59 18.39 22.80 19.84
#